data_AF-A0A8S3BJS2-F1
#
_entry.id   AF-A0A8S3BJS2-F1
#
_cell.length_a   1.000
_cell.length_b   1.000
_cell.length_c   1.000
_cell.angle_alpha   90.00
_cell.angle_beta   90.00
_cell.angle_gamma   90.00
#
_symmetry.space_group_name_H-M   'P 1'
#
loop_
_entity.id
_entity.type
_entity.pdbx_description
1 polymer ?
#
loop_
_entity_poly.entity_id
_entity_poly.type
_entity_poly.pdbx_seq_one_letter_code
_entity_poly.pdbx_strand_id
1 'polypeptide(L)' 'SLDELQNYWERRFPGQRSRAIIIGLDSNIEYTVRVSVYTQFGDSPESSYFSHRTFRLPPQTPPQYITIRQPRREKDKRTR' A
#
# COMPACT_ATOMS: atom_id res chain seq x y z
N SER A 1 -5.10 -8.09 -24.95
CA SER A 1 -6.48 -7.99 -25.50
C SER A 1 -7.41 -7.42 -24.43
N LEU A 2 -8.68 -7.10 -24.72
CA LEU A 2 -9.65 -6.62 -23.71
C LEU A 2 -9.77 -7.58 -22.49
N ASP A 3 -9.55 -8.88 -22.70
CA ASP A 3 -9.53 -9.90 -21.62
C ASP A 3 -8.41 -9.70 -20.58
N GLU A 4 -7.26 -9.12 -20.95
CA GLU A 4 -6.15 -8.86 -20.00
C GLU A 4 -6.48 -7.73 -19.01
N LEU A 5 -7.37 -6.80 -19.38
CA LEU A 5 -7.76 -5.69 -18.50
C LEU A 5 -8.81 -6.12 -17.46
N GLN A 6 -9.52 -7.22 -17.72
CA GLN A 6 -10.60 -7.70 -16.86
C GLN A 6 -10.09 -8.56 -15.68
N ASN A 7 -8.89 -9.15 -15.82
CA ASN A 7 -8.24 -10.02 -14.84
C ASN A 7 -6.96 -9.42 -14.24
N TYR A 8 -6.94 -8.12 -13.92
CA TYR A 8 -5.77 -7.46 -13.33
C TYR A 8 -5.32 -8.05 -11.98
N TRP A 9 -6.21 -8.80 -11.32
CA TRP A 9 -5.98 -9.49 -10.05
C TRP A 9 -5.37 -10.89 -10.22
N GLU A 10 -5.34 -11.46 -11.44
CA GLU A 10 -4.76 -12.77 -11.74
C GLU A 10 -3.64 -12.61 -12.79
N ARG A 11 -2.39 -12.45 -12.32
CA ARG A 11 -1.22 -12.45 -13.20
C ARG A 11 -0.65 -13.86 -13.35
N ARG A 12 -0.56 -14.34 -14.59
CA ARG A 12 0.05 -15.63 -14.93
C ARG A 12 1.50 -15.43 -15.37
N PHE A 13 2.40 -16.27 -14.86
CA PHE A 13 3.82 -16.24 -15.20
C PHE A 13 4.20 -17.58 -15.85
N PRO A 14 4.42 -17.63 -17.18
CA PRO A 14 4.81 -18.88 -17.84
C PRO A 14 6.25 -19.28 -17.49
N GLY A 15 6.51 -20.60 -17.44
CA GLY A 15 7.82 -21.19 -17.19
C GLY A 15 8.11 -21.48 -15.70
N GLN A 16 9.36 -21.80 -15.36
CA GLN A 16 9.80 -22.18 -14.00
C GLN A 16 10.06 -20.99 -13.06
N ARG A 17 9.38 -19.84 -13.26
CA ARG A 17 9.59 -18.67 -12.38
C ARG A 17 8.76 -18.80 -11.12
N SER A 18 9.42 -18.87 -9.97
CA SER A 18 8.79 -18.91 -8.64
C SER A 18 8.69 -17.54 -7.97
N ARG A 19 9.00 -16.44 -8.69
CA ARG A 19 8.96 -15.07 -8.16
C ARG A 19 8.23 -14.11 -9.08
N ALA A 20 7.42 -13.24 -8.47
CA ALA A 20 6.71 -12.15 -9.12
C ALA A 20 6.86 -10.85 -8.34
N ILE A 21 6.66 -9.70 -9.01
CA ILE A 21 6.57 -8.38 -8.39
C ILE A 21 5.18 -7.82 -8.69
N ILE A 22 4.46 -7.46 -7.63
CA ILE A 22 3.17 -6.77 -7.69
C ILE A 22 3.46 -5.27 -7.54
N ILE A 23 3.00 -4.47 -8.51
CA ILE A 23 3.21 -3.02 -8.57
C ILE A 23 1.87 -2.30 -8.67
N GLY A 24 1.83 -1.01 -8.32
CA GLY A 24 0.61 -0.21 -8.37
C GLY A 24 -0.36 -0.46 -7.23
N LEU A 25 0.13 -0.95 -6.08
CA LEU A 25 -0.65 -1.07 -4.86
C LEU A 25 -0.71 0.27 -4.13
N ASP A 26 -1.87 0.58 -3.55
CA ASP A 26 -2.05 1.77 -2.73
C ASP A 26 -1.26 1.64 -1.42
N SER A 27 -0.80 2.78 -0.92
CA SER A 27 -0.04 2.86 0.33
C SER A 27 -0.93 2.65 1.56
N ASN A 28 -0.36 2.10 2.63
CA ASN A 28 -1.05 1.88 3.90
C ASN A 28 -2.33 1.01 3.80
N ILE A 29 -2.40 0.08 2.85
CA ILE A 29 -3.50 -0.87 2.67
C ILE A 29 -2.99 -2.30 2.89
N GLU A 30 -3.79 -3.12 3.58
CA GLU A 30 -3.53 -4.55 3.75
C GLU A 30 -4.03 -5.32 2.52
N TYR A 31 -3.12 -6.06 1.88
CA TYR A 31 -3.45 -6.93 0.76
C TYR A 31 -3.20 -8.39 1.14
N THR A 32 -4.06 -9.27 0.63
CA THR A 32 -3.92 -10.71 0.77
C THR A 32 -3.61 -11.32 -0.60
N VAL A 33 -2.60 -12.19 -0.64
CA VAL A 33 -2.11 -12.86 -1.85
C VAL A 33 -2.15 -14.37 -1.66
N ARG A 34 -2.47 -15.08 -2.73
CA ARG A 34 -2.41 -16.55 -2.86
C ARG A 34 -1.77 -16.92 -4.19
N VAL A 35 -1.18 -18.11 -4.26
CA VAL A 35 -0.52 -18.62 -5.47
C VAL A 35 -1.08 -19.99 -5.83
N SER A 36 -1.34 -20.23 -7.10
CA SER A 36 -1.66 -21.54 -7.68
C SER A 36 -0.71 -21.84 -8.85
N VAL A 37 -0.49 -23.12 -9.13
CA VAL A 37 0.34 -23.60 -10.23
C VAL A 37 -0.57 -24.19 -11.31
N TYR A 38 -0.41 -23.72 -12.53
CA TYR A 38 -1.14 -24.24 -13.68
C TYR A 38 -0.26 -25.23 -14.44
N THR A 39 -0.70 -26.47 -14.61
CA THR A 39 -0.01 -27.49 -15.40
C THR A 39 -0.91 -28.00 -16.53
N GLN A 40 -0.34 -28.72 -17.51
CA GLN A 40 -1.14 -29.35 -18.56
C GLN A 40 -2.14 -30.40 -18.04
N PHE A 41 -1.96 -30.86 -16.81
CA PHE A 41 -2.84 -31.82 -16.14
C PHE A 41 -3.88 -31.14 -15.24
N GLY A 42 -3.89 -29.80 -15.19
CA GLY A 42 -4.80 -29.00 -14.38
C GLY A 42 -4.10 -28.12 -13.35
N ASP A 43 -4.93 -27.53 -12.49
CA ASP A 43 -4.55 -26.49 -11.53
C ASP A 43 -4.19 -27.11 -10.18
N SER A 44 -3.13 -26.63 -9.54
CA SER A 44 -2.80 -27.02 -8.18
C SER A 44 -3.76 -26.40 -7.18
N PRO A 45 -3.89 -26.99 -5.97
CA PRO A 45 -4.46 -26.27 -4.84
C PRO A 45 -3.77 -24.92 -4.63
N GLU A 46 -4.54 -23.95 -4.15
CA GLU A 46 -4.02 -22.64 -3.78
C GLU A 46 -3.13 -22.76 -2.54
N SER A 47 -2.10 -21.91 -2.48
CA SER A 47 -1.28 -21.75 -1.29
C SER A 47 -2.08 -21.21 -0.10
N SER A 48 -1.49 -21.26 1.09
CA SER A 48 -1.99 -20.48 2.22
C SER A 48 -2.00 -18.98 1.88
N TYR A 49 -2.87 -18.24 2.57
CA TYR A 49 -2.95 -16.80 2.46
C TYR A 49 -1.71 -16.14 3.05
N PHE A 50 -1.16 -15.19 2.30
CA PHE A 50 -0.14 -14.26 2.78
C PHE A 50 -0.73 -12.85 2.80
N SER A 51 -0.81 -12.24 3.97
CA SER A 51 -1.29 -10.86 4.13
C SER A 51 -0.14 -9.93 4.50
N HIS A 52 -0.08 -8.77 3.83
CA HIS A 52 0.90 -7.75 4.15
C HIS A 52 0.35 -6.35 3.90
N ARG A 53 0.68 -5.42 4.81
CA ARG A 53 0.30 -4.01 4.69
C ARG A 53 1.40 -3.24 3.96
N THR A 54 1.03 -2.53 2.91
CA THR A 54 1.96 -1.68 2.16
C THR A 54 2.48 -0.53 3.02
N PHE A 55 3.67 -0.04 2.68
CA PHE A 55 4.30 1.08 3.36
C PHE A 55 3.40 2.31 3.35
N ARG A 56 3.49 3.12 4.41
CA ARG A 56 2.81 4.42 4.48
C ARG A 56 3.61 5.44 3.69
N LEU A 57 2.93 6.24 2.88
CA LEU A 57 3.55 7.44 2.32
C LEU A 57 3.80 8.46 3.42
N PRO A 58 4.84 9.30 3.29
CA PRO A 58 4.98 10.47 4.14
C PRO A 58 3.77 11.39 3.95
N PRO A 59 3.45 12.25 4.95
CA PRO A 59 2.39 13.23 4.81
C PRO A 59 2.57 14.06 3.54
N GLN A 60 1.61 13.98 2.63
CA GLN A 60 1.67 14.72 1.36
C GLN A 60 1.23 16.17 1.50
N THR A 61 0.45 16.46 2.55
CA THR A 61 -0.08 17.79 2.83
C THR A 61 0.48 18.32 4.14
N PRO A 62 0.84 19.61 4.19
CA PRO A 62 1.18 20.24 5.46
C PRO A 62 -0.01 20.20 6.42
N PRO A 63 0.23 20.25 7.74
CA PRO A 63 -0.85 20.30 8.72
C PRO A 63 -1.70 21.55 8.51
N GLN A 64 -3.01 21.36 8.46
CA GLN A 64 -3.99 22.45 8.45
C GLN A 64 -4.34 22.82 9.90
N TYR A 65 -4.68 24.08 10.15
CA TYR A 65 -5.10 24.60 11.47
C TYR A 65 -3.99 24.66 12.55
N ILE A 66 -2.88 25.31 12.21
CA ILE A 66 -1.80 25.58 13.17
C ILE A 66 -2.17 26.81 14.01
N THR A 67 -2.21 26.66 15.34
CA THR A 67 -2.31 27.80 16.27
C THR A 67 -0.95 28.07 16.90
N ILE A 68 -0.42 29.29 16.71
CA ILE A 68 0.81 29.73 17.37
C ILE A 68 0.45 30.52 18.63
N ARG A 69 0.96 30.10 19.79
CA ARG A 69 0.89 30.91 21.02
C ARG A 69 2.10 31.84 21.07
N GLN A 70 1.88 33.15 20.95
CA GLN A 70 2.96 34.11 21.22
C GLN A 70 3.19 34.21 22.73
N PRO A 71 4.43 34.07 23.23
CA PRO A 71 4.72 34.37 24.62
C PRO A 71 4.48 35.85 24.90
N ARG A 72 3.89 36.18 26.07
CA ARG A 72 3.73 37.57 26.51
C ARG A 72 5.09 38.27 26.48
N ARG A 73 5.16 39.47 25.89
CA ARG A 73 6.37 40.27 25.91
C ARG A 73 6.64 40.72 27.34
N GLU A 74 7.89 40.69 27.77
CA GLU A 74 8.33 41.12 29.12
C GLU A 74 7.85 42.54 29.45
N LYS A 75 7.71 43.40 28.43
CA LYS A 75 7.22 44.78 28.54
C LYS A 75 5.77 44.88 29.02
N ASP A 76 4.95 43.85 28.78
CA ASP A 76 3.53 43.82 29.16
C ASP A 76 3.33 43.34 30.62
N LYS A 77 4.38 42.85 31.29
CA LYS A 77 4.32 42.41 32.70
C LYS A 77 4.47 43.56 33.70
N ARG A 78 4.99 44.72 33.26
CA ARG A 78 5.35 45.84 34.15
C ARG A 78 4.22 46.82 34.44
N THR A 79 3.04 46.62 33.87
CA THR A 79 1.88 47.49 34.08
C THR A 79 0.87 46.78 35.00
N ARG A 80 1.16 46.72 36.30
CA ARG A 80 0.18 46.42 37.34
C ARG A 80 0.63 46.96 38.69
#